data_AF-A0A938QA67-F1
#
_entry.id   AF-A0A938QA67-F1
#
_cell.length_a   1.000
_cell.length_b   1.000
_cell.length_c   1.000
_cell.angle_alpha   90.00
_cell.angle_beta   90.00
_cell.angle_gamma   90.00
#
_symmetry.space_group_name_H-M   'P 1'
#
loop_
_entity.id
_entity.type
_entity.pdbx_description
1 polymer ?
#
loop_
_entity_poly.entity_id
_entity_poly.type
_entity_poly.pdbx_seq_one_letter_code
_entity_poly.pdbx_strand_id
1 'polypeptide(L)' 'MSRKNVKERARSLQALRGKTRSELRDELAELRKEQFKLRMASASGQPARPDQHAKAAGKVARVKTVLNEMDRAQAAAGSK' A
#
# COMPACT_ATOMS: atom_id res chain seq x y z
N MET A 1 10.92 -2.71 -16.43
CA MET A 1 10.56 -3.33 -15.13
C MET A 1 10.59 -4.84 -15.26
N SER A 2 11.35 -5.56 -14.41
CA SER A 2 11.46 -7.03 -14.47
C SER A 2 10.11 -7.71 -14.23
N ARG A 3 9.76 -8.72 -15.06
CA ARG A 3 8.50 -9.49 -14.97
C ARG A 3 8.26 -10.09 -13.57
N LYS A 4 9.33 -10.38 -12.82
CA LYS A 4 9.27 -10.87 -11.43
C LYS A 4 8.55 -9.87 -10.51
N ASN A 5 8.80 -8.57 -10.66
CA ASN A 5 8.18 -7.53 -9.83
C ASN A 5 6.72 -7.23 -10.21
N VAL A 6 6.20 -7.74 -11.34
CA VAL A 6 4.79 -7.59 -11.72
C VAL A 6 3.96 -8.70 -11.07
N LYS A 7 4.47 -9.93 -11.06
CA LYS A 7 3.82 -11.07 -10.37
C LYS A 7 3.69 -10.86 -8.85
N GLU A 8 4.73 -10.34 -8.18
CA GLU A 8 4.64 -10.03 -6.75
C GLU A 8 3.57 -8.96 -6.44
N ARG A 9 3.40 -7.99 -7.34
CA ARG A 9 2.38 -6.93 -7.19
C ARG A 9 0.97 -7.49 -7.35
N ALA A 10 0.76 -8.37 -8.32
CA ALA A 10 -0.52 -9.06 -8.50
C ALA A 10 -0.86 -9.97 -7.30
N ARG A 11 0.13 -10.72 -6.78
CA ARG A 11 -0.05 -11.58 -5.61
C ARG A 11 -0.39 -10.78 -4.35
N SER A 12 0.28 -9.63 -4.15
CA SER A 12 -0.04 -8.74 -3.03
C SER A 12 -1.43 -8.11 -3.16
N LEU A 13 -1.87 -7.74 -4.37
CA LEU A 13 -3.23 -7.25 -4.59
C LEU A 13 -4.30 -8.30 -4.25
N GLN A 14 -4.09 -9.56 -4.67
CA GLN A 14 -5.00 -10.66 -4.30
C GLN A 14 -5.07 -10.85 -2.79
N ALA A 15 -3.93 -10.81 -2.10
CA ALA A 15 -3.89 -10.92 -0.64
C ALA A 15 -4.60 -9.75 0.07
N LEU A 16 -4.50 -8.53 -0.46
CA LEU A 16 -5.17 -7.35 0.11
C LEU A 16 -6.69 -7.39 -0.05
N ARG A 17 -7.21 -7.97 -1.15
CA ARG A 17 -8.65 -8.13 -1.37
C ARG A 17 -9.33 -9.10 -0.41
N GLY A 18 -8.57 -10.00 0.22
CA GLY A 18 -9.10 -10.91 1.25
C GLY A 18 -9.15 -10.31 2.65
N LYS A 19 -8.62 -9.10 2.86
CA LYS A 19 -8.59 -8.43 4.17
C LYS A 19 -9.81 -7.54 4.38
N THR A 20 -10.13 -7.30 5.65
CA THR A 20 -11.21 -6.40 6.05
C THR A 20 -10.79 -4.92 5.98
N ARG A 21 -11.77 -4.02 5.98
CA ARG A 21 -11.54 -2.57 5.89
C ARG A 21 -10.71 -2.03 7.06
N SER A 22 -10.88 -2.59 8.27
CA SER A 22 -10.09 -2.24 9.46
C SER A 22 -8.64 -2.67 9.29
N GLU A 23 -8.39 -3.92 8.91
CA GLU A 23 -7.03 -4.44 8.70
C GLU A 23 -6.27 -3.67 7.61
N LEU A 24 -6.96 -3.26 6.54
CA LEU A 24 -6.37 -2.42 5.50
C LEU A 24 -6.00 -1.02 6.01
N ARG A 25 -6.76 -0.47 6.97
CA ARG A 25 -6.42 0.82 7.61
C ARG A 25 -5.22 0.68 8.55
N ASP A 26 -5.14 -0.42 9.29
CA ASP A 26 -4.01 -0.71 10.17
C ASP A 26 -2.73 -0.93 9.36
N GLU A 27 -2.80 -1.69 8.27
CA GLU A 27 -1.68 -1.87 7.35
C GLU A 27 -1.24 -0.55 6.71
N LEU A 28 -2.18 0.35 6.41
CA LEU A 28 -1.87 1.69 5.93
C LEU A 28 -1.18 2.56 6.99
N ALA A 29 -1.53 2.40 8.28
CA ALA A 29 -0.83 3.07 9.38
C ALA A 29 0.60 2.56 9.52
N GLU A 30 0.82 1.25 9.46
CA GLU A 30 2.16 0.65 9.50
C GLU A 30 3.04 1.09 8.33
N LEU A 31 2.49 1.11 7.10
CA LEU A 31 3.21 1.61 5.93
C LEU A 31 3.59 3.09 6.06
N ARG A 32 2.75 3.90 6.70
CA ARG A 32 3.06 5.32 6.98
C ARG A 32 4.18 5.46 8.01
N LYS A 33 4.21 4.61 9.04
CA LYS A 33 5.32 4.55 10.00
C LYS A 33 6.63 4.15 9.31
N GLU A 34 6.60 3.18 8.41
CA GLU A 34 7.76 2.78 7.59
C GLU A 34 8.27 3.95 6.75
N GLN A 35 7.37 4.68 6.09
CA GLN A 35 7.75 5.89 5.33
C GLN A 35 8.34 6.99 6.22
N PHE A 36 7.81 7.18 7.44
CA PHE A 36 8.37 8.13 8.38
C PHE A 36 9.79 7.74 8.80
N LYS A 37 10.02 6.47 9.12
CA LYS A 37 11.36 5.94 9.42
C LYS A 37 12.35 6.18 8.28
N LEU A 38 11.94 5.94 7.03
CA LEU A 38 12.79 6.19 5.85
C LEU A 38 13.12 7.68 5.66
N ARG A 39 12.16 8.58 5.93
CA ARG A 39 12.40 10.03 5.91
C ARG A 39 13.36 10.46 7.03
N MET A 40 13.18 9.93 8.23
CA MET A 40 14.07 10.21 9.38
C MET A 40 15.49 9.70 9.14
N ALA A 41 15.65 8.50 8.56
CA ALA A 41 16.96 7.97 8.18
C ALA A 41 17.67 8.84 7.13
N SER A 42 16.90 9.37 6.16
CA SER A 42 17.45 10.31 5.18
C SER A 42 17.86 11.64 5.82
N ALA A 43 17.11 12.10 6.84
CA ALA A 43 17.44 13.31 7.61
C ALA A 43 18.66 13.11 8.53
N SER A 44 18.93 11.90 9.01
CA SER A 44 20.08 11.60 9.87
C SER A 44 21.40 11.44 9.10
N GLY A 45 21.43 11.77 7.81
CA GLY A 45 22.63 11.70 6.97
C GLY A 45 22.98 10.32 6.45
N GLN A 46 22.12 9.30 6.65
CA GLN A 46 22.30 8.02 5.97
C GLN A 46 21.93 8.16 4.49
N PRO A 47 22.59 7.40 3.59
CA PRO A 47 22.28 7.44 2.17
C PRO A 47 20.82 7.09 1.94
N ALA A 48 20.09 8.00 1.27
CA ALA A 48 18.70 7.79 0.93
C ALA A 48 18.54 6.50 0.12
N ARG A 49 17.54 5.68 0.47
CA ARG A 49 17.22 4.42 -0.23
C ARG A 49 16.00 4.63 -1.14
N PRO A 50 16.16 5.26 -2.32
CA PRO A 50 15.03 5.64 -3.18
C PRO A 50 14.16 4.46 -3.60
N ASP A 51 14.75 3.28 -3.77
CA ASP A 51 14.00 2.04 -4.06
C ASP A 51 12.99 1.68 -2.96
N GLN A 52 13.35 1.90 -1.69
CA GLN A 52 12.48 1.60 -0.56
C GLN A 52 11.34 2.61 -0.46
N HIS A 53 11.62 3.89 -0.73
CA HIS A 53 10.58 4.92 -0.87
C HIS A 53 9.58 4.57 -1.97
N ALA A 54 10.06 4.21 -3.16
CA ALA A 54 9.20 3.82 -4.28
C ALA A 54 8.38 2.56 -3.98
N LYS A 55 8.98 1.56 -3.32
CA LYS A 55 8.27 0.35 -2.88
C LYS A 55 7.18 0.66 -1.86
N ALA A 56 7.48 1.46 -0.83
CA ALA A 56 6.53 1.85 0.21
C ALA A 56 5.36 2.67 -0.36
N ALA A 57 5.64 3.64 -1.25
CA ALA A 57 4.62 4.40 -1.96
C ALA A 57 3.71 3.49 -2.80
N GLY A 58 4.31 2.52 -3.51
CA GLY A 58 3.56 1.53 -4.28
C GLY A 58 2.68 0.59 -3.45
N LYS A 59 3.11 0.23 -2.23
CA LYS A 59 2.27 -0.55 -1.30
C LYS A 59 1.08 0.26 -0.82
N VAL A 60 1.29 1.52 -0.40
CA VAL A 60 0.21 2.42 0.04
C VAL A 60 -0.81 2.65 -1.07
N ALA A 61 -0.36 2.85 -2.31
CA ALA A 61 -1.26 3.03 -3.44
C ALA A 61 -2.19 1.82 -3.62
N ARG A 62 -1.68 0.59 -3.54
CA ARG A 62 -2.48 -0.63 -3.68
C ARG A 62 -3.52 -0.78 -2.57
N VAL A 63 -3.14 -0.54 -1.32
CA VAL A 63 -4.07 -0.57 -0.18
C VAL A 63 -5.20 0.44 -0.38
N LYS A 64 -4.88 1.67 -0.78
CA LYS A 64 -5.88 2.69 -1.10
C LYS A 64 -6.78 2.29 -2.28
N THR A 65 -6.22 1.66 -3.31
CA THR A 65 -7.02 1.15 -4.44
C THR A 65 -8.05 0.13 -3.97
N VAL A 66 -7.65 -0.85 -3.15
CA VAL A 66 -8.59 -1.86 -2.63
C VAL A 66 -9.66 -1.22 -1.74
N LEU A 67 -9.27 -0.28 -0.85
CA LEU A 67 -10.25 0.47 -0.05
C LEU A 67 -11.26 1.23 -0.92
N ASN A 68 -10.80 1.88 -1.99
CA ASN A 68 -11.69 2.55 -2.94
C ASN A 68 -12.58 1.57 -3.73
N GLU A 69 -12.05 0.40 -4.11
CA GLU A 69 -12.84 -0.67 -4.75
C GLU A 69 -13.97 -1.13 -3.82
N MET A 70 -13.67 -1.34 -2.53
CA MET A 70 -14.67 -1.70 -1.51
C MET A 70 -15.71 -0.60 -1.31
N ASP A 71 -15.28 0.66 -1.17
CA ASP A 71 -16.17 1.80 -0.97
C ASP A 71 -17.11 1.99 -2.18
N ARG A 72 -16.61 1.79 -3.41
CA ARG A 72 -17.43 1.81 -4.63
C ARG A 72 -18.41 0.64 -4.70
N ALA A 73 -18.00 -0.56 -4.30
CA ALA A 73 -18.89 -1.72 -4.26
C ALA A 73 -20.03 -1.51 -3.24
N GLN A 74 -19.74 -0.93 -2.08
CA GLN A 74 -20.76 -0.57 -1.09
C GLN A 74 -21.70 0.53 -1.60
N ALA A 75 -21.18 1.56 -2.28
CA ALA A 75 -22.00 2.61 -2.87
C ALA A 75 -22.92 2.08 -3.99
N ALA A 76 -22.45 1.15 -4.81
CA ALA A 76 -23.27 0.49 -5.82
C ALA A 76 -24.36 -0.42 -5.22
N ALA A 77 -24.12 -1.02 -4.06
CA ALA A 77 -25.10 -1.85 -3.36
C ALA A 77 -26.20 -1.03 -2.65
N GLY A 78 -25.89 0.20 -2.22
CA GLY A 78 -26.87 1.11 -1.57
C GLY A 78 -27.73 1.92 -2.54
N SER A 79 -27.56 1.76 -3.85
CA SER A 79 -28.34 2.44 -4.90
C SER A 79 -29.41 1.55 -5.53
N LYS A 80 -29.74 0.42 -4.90
CA LYS A 80 -30.82 -0.48 -5.29
C LYS A 80 -31.94 -0.49 -4.26
#